data_AF-A0A445D5T4-F1
#
_entry.id   AF-A0A445D5T4-F1
#
_cell.length_a   1.000
_cell.length_b   1.000
_cell.length_c   1.000
_cell.angle_alpha   90.00
_cell.angle_beta   90.00
_cell.angle_gamma   90.00
#
_symmetry.space_group_name_H-M   'P 1'
#
loop_
_entity.id
_entity.type
_entity.pdbx_description
1 polymer ?
#
loop_
_entity_poly.entity_id
_entity_poly.type
_entity_poly.pdbx_seq_one_letter_code
_entity_poly.pdbx_strand_id
1 'polypeptide(L)'
;MEVALPSSVLPFSALLPLNARFDCAVAATRRALNHNKGSDWPSASGAYCAHYLHAIAANVMERKDHLAKLESLDYGKPLNKAAWDMVLQFCFNFT
;
A
#
# COMPACT_ATOMS: atom_id res chain seq x y z
N MET A 1 0.67 -17.62 -9.34
CA MET A 1 -0.06 -16.79 -10.30
C MET A 1 0.86 -15.64 -10.63
N GLU A 2 1.40 -15.67 -11.84
CA GLU A 2 2.46 -14.80 -12.33
C GLU A 2 1.87 -13.42 -12.63
N VAL A 3 2.41 -12.37 -12.01
CA VAL A 3 2.13 -10.99 -12.42
C VAL A 3 2.97 -10.78 -13.68
N ALA A 4 2.36 -11.06 -14.84
CA ALA A 4 3.00 -10.88 -16.12
C ALA A 4 3.07 -9.38 -16.45
N LEU A 5 4.26 -8.78 -16.30
CA LEU A 5 4.57 -7.51 -16.93
C LEU A 5 4.62 -7.73 -18.45
N PRO A 6 3.83 -7.05 -19.27
CA PRO A 6 3.83 -7.27 -20.73
C PRO A 6 5.13 -6.85 -21.45
N SER A 7 6.21 -6.48 -20.74
CA SER A 7 7.43 -5.99 -21.40
C SER A 7 8.76 -6.10 -20.64
N SER A 8 8.88 -6.80 -19.51
CA SER A 8 10.22 -7.08 -18.96
C SER A 8 10.33 -8.40 -18.21
N VAL A 9 11.29 -9.19 -18.68
CA VAL A 9 11.63 -10.55 -18.28
C VAL A 9 12.36 -10.51 -16.94
N LEU A 10 11.65 -10.49 -15.81
CA LEU A 10 12.12 -11.06 -14.53
C LEU A 10 10.90 -11.38 -13.63
N PRO A 11 10.68 -12.64 -13.22
CA PRO A 11 9.63 -12.94 -12.26
C PRO A 11 10.03 -12.36 -10.88
N PHE A 12 9.26 -11.40 -10.39
CA PHE A 12 9.37 -10.80 -9.05
C PHE A 12 9.25 -11.84 -7.89
N SER A 13 8.91 -13.08 -8.22
CA SER A 13 8.54 -14.15 -7.30
C SER A 13 9.73 -15.04 -6.93
N ALA A 14 10.63 -14.53 -6.09
CA ALA A 14 11.57 -15.35 -5.31
C ALA A 14 11.27 -15.25 -3.80
N LEU A 15 9.99 -15.32 -3.42
CA LEU A 15 9.55 -15.31 -2.03
C LEU A 15 8.80 -16.61 -1.70
N LEU A 16 8.93 -17.04 -0.43
CA LEU A 16 8.36 -18.23 0.21
C LEU A 16 6.99 -18.69 -0.34
N PRO A 17 6.64 -19.99 -0.25
CA PRO A 17 5.34 -20.48 -0.67
C PRO A 17 4.20 -19.68 0.01
N LEU A 18 3.13 -19.42 -0.74
CA LEU A 18 2.10 -18.43 -0.41
C LEU A 18 1.47 -18.63 0.97
N ASN A 19 1.26 -19.88 1.38
CA ASN A 19 0.74 -20.25 2.70
C ASN A 19 1.68 -19.82 3.83
N ALA A 20 2.98 -20.07 3.70
CA ALA A 20 3.97 -19.65 4.70
C ALA A 20 4.04 -18.12 4.81
N ARG A 21 3.90 -17.39 3.69
CA ARG A 21 3.83 -15.91 3.70
C ARG A 21 2.59 -15.40 4.42
N PHE A 22 1.46 -16.07 4.23
CA PHE A 22 0.20 -15.72 4.88
C PHE A 22 0.32 -15.87 6.40
N ASP A 23 0.77 -17.04 6.89
CA ASP A 23 0.91 -17.28 8.32
C ASP A 23 1.87 -16.29 9.00
N CYS A 24 2.99 -15.97 8.34
CA CYS A 24 3.92 -14.94 8.79
C CYS A 24 3.26 -13.56 8.88
N ALA A 25 2.48 -13.15 7.87
CA ALA A 25 1.78 -11.87 7.87
C ALA A 25 0.75 -11.80 9.00
N VAL A 26 -0.04 -12.84 9.20
CA VAL A 26 -1.04 -12.87 10.29
C VAL A 26 -0.36 -12.85 11.66
N ALA A 27 0.77 -13.55 11.83
CA ALA A 27 1.55 -13.49 13.06
C ALA A 27 2.13 -12.09 13.32
N ALA A 28 2.64 -11.41 12.29
CA ALA A 28 3.13 -10.03 12.40
C ALA A 28 2.02 -9.05 12.78
N THR A 29 0.85 -9.13 12.14
CA THR A 29 -0.31 -8.29 12.46
C THR A 29 -0.77 -8.50 13.89
N ARG A 30 -0.86 -9.75 14.38
CA ARG A 30 -1.21 -10.02 15.79
C ARG A 30 -0.22 -9.39 16.76
N ARG A 31 1.07 -9.41 16.46
CA ARG A 31 2.08 -8.75 17.30
C ARG A 31 1.91 -7.24 17.30
N ALA A 32 1.68 -6.63 16.13
CA ALA A 32 1.47 -5.19 16.01
C ALA A 32 0.22 -4.73 16.78
N LEU A 33 -0.88 -5.49 16.70
CA LEU A 33 -2.11 -5.17 17.42
C LEU A 33 -1.98 -5.33 18.95
N ASN A 34 -1.20 -6.30 19.41
CA ASN A 34 -0.99 -6.52 20.85
C ASN A 34 0.20 -5.72 21.42
N HIS A 35 0.95 -5.02 20.57
CA HIS A 35 2.07 -4.21 20.99
C HIS A 35 1.59 -3.15 22.00
N ASN A 36 2.41 -2.91 23.03
CA ASN A 36 2.07 -2.02 24.14
C ASN A 36 0.69 -2.32 24.77
N LYS A 37 0.34 -3.60 24.94
CA LYS A 37 -0.99 -4.05 25.43
C LYS A 37 -2.17 -3.51 24.59
N GLY A 38 -1.92 -3.18 23.32
CA GLY A 38 -2.91 -2.63 22.41
C GLY A 38 -3.15 -1.13 22.54
N SER A 39 -2.36 -0.40 23.35
CA SER A 39 -2.53 1.05 23.51
C SER A 39 -2.03 1.88 22.33
N ASP A 40 -1.34 1.25 21.37
CA ASP A 40 -0.85 1.93 20.17
C ASP A 40 -1.96 2.02 19.11
N TRP A 41 -1.78 1.41 17.94
CA TRP A 41 -2.73 1.49 16.83
C TRP A 41 -4.18 1.06 17.16
N PRO A 42 -4.45 -0.03 17.90
CA PRO A 42 -5.84 -0.48 18.12
C PRO A 42 -6.63 0.40 19.08
N SER A 43 -5.97 1.12 20.00
CA SER A 43 -6.62 2.06 20.93
C SER A 43 -6.36 3.52 20.57
N ALA A 44 -5.73 3.78 19.42
CA ALA A 44 -5.43 5.13 18.97
C ALA A 44 -6.71 5.94 18.73
N SER A 45 -6.64 7.24 19.01
CA SER A 45 -7.73 8.15 18.68
C SER A 45 -7.85 8.31 17.15
N GLY A 46 -9.05 8.65 16.68
CA GLY A 46 -9.27 8.93 15.26
C GLY A 46 -8.35 10.04 14.73
N ALA A 47 -8.09 11.07 15.53
CA ALA A 47 -7.16 12.16 15.18
C ALA A 47 -5.71 11.67 15.02
N TYR A 48 -5.26 10.75 15.89
CA TYR A 48 -3.94 10.15 15.78
C TYR A 48 -3.85 9.31 14.49
N CYS A 49 -4.85 8.49 14.19
CA CYS A 49 -4.91 7.72 12.95
C CYS A 49 -4.94 8.63 11.70
N ALA A 50 -5.74 9.70 11.72
CA ALA A 50 -5.86 10.67 10.62
C ALA A 50 -4.51 11.34 10.30
N HIS A 51 -3.66 11.59 11.30
CA HIS A 51 -2.32 12.13 11.08
C HIS A 51 -1.48 11.24 10.13
N TYR A 52 -1.48 9.92 10.36
CA TYR A 52 -0.79 8.99 9.47
C TYR A 52 -1.41 8.91 8.09
N LEU A 53 -2.75 8.93 8.00
CA LEU A 53 -3.47 8.90 6.72
C LEU A 53 -3.14 10.13 5.87
N HIS A 54 -3.13 11.32 6.47
CA HIS A 54 -2.74 12.56 5.79
C HIS A 54 -1.27 12.56 5.39
N ALA A 55 -0.38 12.05 6.24
CA ALA A 55 1.04 11.91 5.91
C ALA A 55 1.25 10.96 4.71
N ILE A 56 0.53 9.83 4.66
CA ILE A 56 0.58 8.90 3.53
C ILE A 56 0.05 9.58 2.25
N ALA A 57 -1.08 10.28 2.33
CA ALA A 57 -1.65 11.01 1.20
C ALA A 57 -0.66 12.04 0.63
N ALA A 58 0.01 12.80 1.51
CA ALA A 58 1.03 13.76 1.11
C ALA A 58 2.22 13.08 0.39
N ASN A 59 2.71 11.96 0.93
CA ASN A 59 3.81 11.19 0.33
C ASN A 59 3.44 10.61 -1.05
N VAL A 60 2.19 10.16 -1.22
CA VAL A 60 1.71 9.67 -2.52
C VAL A 60 1.65 10.81 -3.53
N MET A 61 1.16 11.98 -3.13
CA MET A 61 1.08 13.15 -4.00
C MET A 61 2.45 13.69 -4.40
N GLU A 62 3.43 13.68 -3.50
CA GLU A 62 4.82 14.03 -3.80
C GLU A 62 5.42 13.12 -4.88
N ARG A 63 5.01 11.83 -4.89
CA ARG A 63 5.53 10.80 -5.79
C ARG A 63 4.58 10.45 -6.94
N LYS A 64 3.54 11.26 -7.17
CA LYS A 64 2.41 10.97 -8.07
C LYS A 64 2.86 10.44 -9.43
N ASP A 65 3.77 11.14 -10.10
CA ASP A 65 4.17 10.79 -11.46
C ASP A 65 5.02 9.52 -11.52
N HIS A 66 5.79 9.24 -10.47
CA HIS A 66 6.56 7.99 -10.37
C HIS A 66 5.62 6.80 -10.14
N LEU A 67 4.69 6.92 -9.19
CA LEU A 67 3.71 5.87 -8.91
C LEU A 67 2.76 5.62 -10.08
N ALA A 68 2.32 6.68 -10.79
CA ALA A 68 1.49 6.54 -11.98
C ALA A 68 2.18 5.77 -13.13
N LYS A 69 3.50 5.93 -13.28
CA LYS A 69 4.28 5.16 -14.26
C LYS A 69 4.36 3.68 -13.86
N LEU A 70 4.66 3.38 -12.59
CA LEU A 70 4.69 2.00 -12.08
C LEU A 70 3.33 1.32 -12.27
N GLU A 71 2.26 2.01 -11.93
CA GLU A 71 0.90 1.51 -12.05
C GLU A 71 0.48 1.30 -13.52
N SER A 72 0.91 2.18 -14.43
CA SER A 72 0.71 2.01 -15.88
C SER A 72 1.50 0.82 -16.42
N LEU A 73 2.71 0.57 -15.90
CA LEU A 73 3.54 -0.57 -16.29
C LEU A 73 3.00 -1.90 -15.77
N ASP A 74 2.50 -1.94 -14.54
CA ASP A 74 1.98 -3.15 -13.90
C ASP A 74 0.61 -3.55 -14.45
N TYR A 75 -0.32 -2.58 -14.53
CA TYR A 75 -1.69 -2.84 -14.96
C TYR A 75 -1.91 -2.66 -16.47
N GLY A 76 -0.98 -2.02 -17.19
CA GLY A 76 -1.09 -1.73 -18.62
C GLY A 76 -2.09 -0.64 -18.98
N LYS A 77 -2.63 0.11 -18.00
CA LYS A 77 -3.58 1.21 -18.26
C LYS A 77 -2.88 2.47 -18.77
N PRO A 78 -3.56 3.33 -19.55
CA PRO A 78 -3.01 4.61 -20.00
C PRO A 78 -2.53 5.48 -18.83
N LEU A 79 -1.42 6.20 -19.02
CA LEU A 79 -0.78 6.99 -17.96
C LEU A 79 -1.70 8.06 -17.37
N ASN A 80 -2.59 8.67 -18.16
CA ASN A 80 -3.56 9.63 -17.66
C ASN A 80 -4.53 8.99 -16.64
N LYS A 81 -4.99 7.76 -16.90
CA LYS A 81 -5.84 6.99 -15.99
C LYS A 81 -5.07 6.63 -14.72
N ALA A 82 -3.85 6.12 -14.87
CA ALA A 82 -2.99 5.81 -13.72
C ALA A 82 -2.68 7.05 -12.87
N ALA A 83 -2.50 8.22 -13.49
CA ALA A 83 -2.27 9.48 -12.78
C ALA A 83 -3.49 9.94 -11.99
N TRP A 84 -4.71 9.70 -12.51
CA TRP A 84 -5.95 9.94 -11.78
C TRP A 84 -6.09 9.05 -10.55
N ASP A 85 -5.68 7.78 -10.65
CA ASP A 85 -5.75 6.84 -9.51
C ASP A 85 -4.81 7.23 -8.35
N MET A 86 -3.74 7.98 -8.64
CA MET A 86 -2.82 8.50 -7.61
C MET A 86 -3.36 9.73 -6.86
N VAL A 87 -4.46 10.33 -7.34
CA VAL A 87 -5.12 11.44 -6.65
C VAL A 87 -5.96 10.88 -5.50
N LEU A 88 -5.28 10.37 -4.47
CA LEU A 88 -5.88 9.77 -3.27
C LEU A 88 -6.46 10.81 -2.29
N GLN A 89 -6.24 12.09 -2.55
CA GLN A 89 -6.52 13.17 -1.61
C GLN A 89 -8.01 13.26 -1.24
N PHE A 90 -8.91 12.85 -2.13
CA PHE A 90 -10.35 12.77 -1.81
C PHE A 90 -10.67 11.66 -0.80
N CYS A 91 -9.96 10.53 -0.84
CA CYS A 91 -10.23 9.37 0.02
C CYS A 91 -9.72 9.55 1.46
N PHE A 92 -8.73 10.43 1.67
CA PHE A 92 -8.13 10.65 3.00
C PHE A 92 -8.52 11.97 3.67
N ASN A 93 -9.23 12.87 2.98
CA ASN A 93 -9.64 14.17 3.52
C ASN A 93 -10.98 14.15 4.32
N PHE A 94 -11.66 13.01 4.43
CA PHE A 94 -12.90 12.87 5.21
C PHE A 94 -12.64 12.25 6.60
N THR A 95 -12.02 13.00 7.50
CA THR A 95 -12.08 12.77 8.97
C THR A 95 -11.76 14.05 9.72
#